data_AF-A0A0Q8ZWB3-F1
#
_entry.id   AF-A0A0Q8ZWB3-F1
#
_cell.length_a   1.000
_cell.length_b   1.000
_cell.length_c   1.000
_cell.angle_alpha   90.00
_cell.angle_beta   90.00
_cell.angle_gamma   90.00
#
_symmetry.space_group_name_H-M   'P 1'
#
loop_
_entity.id
_entity.type
_entity.pdbx_description
1 polymer ?
#
loop_
_entity_poly.entity_id
_entity_poly.type
_entity_poly.pdbx_seq_one_letter_code
_entity_poly.pdbx_strand_id
1 'polypeptide(L)'
;MEVQKIRENFSNNNDLTQNKLLVLHEDFIDIISKRGRFDNKFKEFYTYKNYKKLIDKLVSNNYCKLSDSLLLKLNKVHFAETKLLNRKYVIMMCLALFLIVLSIIIYQITDENNADFLTDISKILMFFLGVFLLVRGVQEYEL
;
A
#
# COMPACT_ATOMS: atom_id res chain seq x y z
N MET A 1 16.05 -8.27 -17.51
CA MET A 1 17.34 -8.05 -16.82
C MET A 1 17.79 -6.59 -16.90
N GLU A 2 17.60 -5.90 -18.04
CA GLU A 2 18.01 -4.50 -18.21
C GLU A 2 17.15 -3.48 -17.44
N VAL A 3 15.81 -3.59 -17.52
CA VAL A 3 14.88 -2.69 -16.79
C VAL A 3 15.04 -2.78 -15.27
N GLN A 4 15.45 -3.94 -14.73
CA GLN A 4 15.71 -4.09 -13.30
C GLN A 4 16.93 -3.27 -12.84
N LYS A 5 18.02 -3.30 -13.62
CA LYS A 5 19.18 -2.43 -13.37
C LYS A 5 18.84 -0.94 -13.55
N ILE A 6 17.96 -0.61 -14.49
CA ILE A 6 17.48 0.77 -14.67
C ILE A 6 16.69 1.23 -13.43
N ARG A 7 15.81 0.38 -12.89
CA ARG A 7 15.05 0.66 -11.66
C ARG A 7 15.96 0.87 -10.45
N GLU A 8 16.93 -0.01 -10.25
CA GLU A 8 17.92 0.12 -9.16
C GLU A 8 18.71 1.43 -9.27
N ASN A 9 19.18 1.77 -10.48
CA ASN A 9 19.88 3.03 -10.72
C ASN A 9 18.99 4.26 -10.45
N PHE A 10 17.71 4.22 -10.85
CA PHE A 10 16.76 5.30 -10.58
C PHE A 10 16.49 5.48 -9.07
N SER A 11 16.35 4.37 -8.34
CA SER A 11 16.17 4.37 -6.88
C SER A 11 17.38 4.95 -6.16
N ASN A 12 18.59 4.66 -6.64
CA ASN A 12 19.85 5.15 -6.08
C ASN A 12 20.19 6.60 -6.48
N ASN A 13 19.26 7.34 -7.09
CA ASN A 13 19.47 8.71 -7.59
C ASN A 13 20.58 8.83 -8.66
N ASN A 14 21.02 7.73 -9.27
CA ASN A 14 21.97 7.82 -10.37
C ASN A 14 21.33 8.51 -11.58
N ASP A 15 22.13 9.29 -12.30
CA ASP A 15 21.67 9.89 -13.54
C ASP A 15 21.48 8.81 -14.61
N LEU A 16 20.30 8.86 -15.22
CA LEU A 16 19.90 7.97 -16.29
C LEU A 16 19.84 8.76 -17.58
N THR A 17 20.30 8.14 -18.67
CA THR A 17 20.15 8.70 -20.01
C THR A 17 18.67 8.79 -20.39
N GLN A 18 18.34 9.69 -21.32
CA GLN A 18 16.98 9.87 -21.83
C GLN A 18 16.30 8.55 -22.22
N ASN A 19 16.97 7.71 -23.01
CA ASN A 19 16.42 6.43 -23.45
C ASN A 19 16.07 5.52 -22.25
N LYS A 20 16.89 5.50 -21.20
CA LYS A 20 16.62 4.71 -20.00
C LYS A 20 15.43 5.26 -19.21
N LEU A 21 15.26 6.58 -19.15
CA LEU A 21 14.10 7.22 -18.50
C LEU A 21 12.80 6.94 -19.28
N LEU A 22 12.84 6.98 -20.60
CA LEU A 22 11.67 6.66 -21.44
C LEU A 22 11.27 5.19 -21.35
N VAL A 23 12.25 4.27 -21.43
CA VAL A 23 12.00 2.83 -21.22
C VAL A 23 11.40 2.58 -19.84
N LEU A 24 11.91 3.26 -18.81
CA LEU A 24 11.38 3.16 -17.45
C LEU A 24 9.95 3.69 -17.35
N HIS A 25 9.61 4.74 -18.10
CA HIS A 25 8.28 5.31 -18.15
C HIS A 25 7.28 4.37 -18.82
N GLU A 26 7.64 3.81 -19.96
CA GLU A 26 6.83 2.81 -20.67
C GLU A 26 6.60 1.57 -19.81
N ASP A 27 7.65 1.04 -19.17
CA ASP A 27 7.53 -0.07 -18.22
C ASP A 27 6.59 0.28 -17.06
N PHE A 28 6.66 1.50 -16.53
CA PHE A 28 5.77 1.94 -15.45
C PHE A 28 4.30 1.89 -15.88
N ILE A 29 3.97 2.41 -17.06
CA ILE A 29 2.61 2.40 -17.60
C ILE A 29 2.16 0.97 -17.87
N ASP A 30 2.99 0.17 -18.53
CA ASP A 30 2.63 -1.19 -18.96
C ASP A 30 2.35 -2.09 -17.75
N ILE A 31 3.20 -2.01 -16.73
CA ILE A 31 3.06 -2.77 -15.50
C ILE A 31 1.80 -2.37 -14.74
N ILE A 32 1.59 -1.08 -14.51
CA ILE A 32 0.42 -0.59 -13.77
C ILE A 32 -0.87 -0.93 -14.52
N SER A 33 -0.89 -0.78 -15.84
CA SER A 33 -2.08 -1.00 -16.65
C SER A 33 -2.43 -2.49 -16.81
N LYS A 34 -1.42 -3.37 -16.96
CA LYS A 34 -1.66 -4.81 -17.20
C LYS A 34 -1.77 -5.64 -15.93
N ARG A 35 -1.00 -5.30 -14.89
CA ARG A 35 -0.87 -6.13 -13.68
C ARG A 35 -1.34 -5.41 -12.43
N GLY A 36 -1.53 -4.09 -12.46
CA GLY A 36 -1.73 -3.31 -11.26
C GLY A 36 -0.49 -3.27 -10.35
N ARG A 37 -0.45 -2.31 -9.41
CA ARG A 37 0.66 -2.18 -8.45
C ARG A 37 0.77 -3.41 -7.54
N PHE A 38 -0.37 -3.96 -7.11
CA PHE A 38 -0.43 -4.94 -6.03
C PHE A 38 -0.03 -6.36 -6.46
N ASP A 39 -0.25 -6.73 -7.72
CA ASP A 39 0.09 -8.06 -8.25
C ASP A 39 1.51 -8.09 -8.85
N ASN A 40 2.34 -7.07 -8.57
CA ASN A 40 3.69 -6.98 -9.08
C ASN A 40 4.75 -7.39 -8.05
N LYS A 41 5.73 -8.21 -8.49
CA LYS A 41 6.91 -8.59 -7.69
C LYS A 41 7.74 -7.40 -7.18
N PHE A 42 7.65 -6.24 -7.82
CA PHE A 42 8.35 -5.00 -7.49
C PHE A 42 7.38 -3.87 -7.10
N LYS A 43 6.28 -4.19 -6.42
CA LYS A 43 5.23 -3.24 -5.96
C LYS A 43 5.75 -2.01 -5.21
N GLU A 44 6.92 -2.11 -4.58
CA GLU A 44 7.60 -1.02 -3.85
C GLU A 44 8.20 0.03 -4.79
N PHE A 45 8.60 -0.37 -6.01
CA PHE A 45 9.10 0.56 -7.00
C PHE A 45 7.96 1.30 -7.70
N TYR A 46 6.87 0.59 -8.03
CA TYR A 46 5.73 1.14 -8.77
C TYR A 46 4.79 1.97 -7.89
N THR A 47 5.35 2.99 -7.24
CA THR A 47 4.63 3.96 -6.41
C THR A 47 4.42 5.25 -7.17
N TYR A 48 3.33 5.95 -6.87
CA TYR A 48 3.09 7.27 -7.43
C TYR A 48 4.25 8.24 -7.13
N LYS A 49 4.90 8.14 -5.97
CA LYS A 49 6.08 8.96 -5.63
C LYS A 49 7.21 8.76 -6.65
N ASN A 50 7.53 7.51 -6.99
CA ASN A 50 8.56 7.21 -7.98
C ASN A 50 8.13 7.60 -9.40
N TYR A 51 6.85 7.40 -9.73
CA TYR A 51 6.29 7.86 -11.00
C TYR A 51 6.39 9.37 -11.16
N LYS A 52 5.99 10.13 -10.14
CA LYS A 52 6.08 11.59 -10.14
C LYS A 52 7.52 12.06 -10.32
N LYS A 53 8.46 11.50 -9.56
CA LYS A 53 9.89 11.78 -9.70
C LYS A 53 10.41 11.50 -11.12
N LEU A 54 9.92 10.43 -11.75
CA LEU A 54 10.29 10.06 -13.12
C LEU A 54 9.75 11.08 -14.12
N ILE A 55 8.46 11.45 -14.00
CA ILE A 55 7.83 12.45 -14.87
C ILE A 55 8.50 13.82 -14.69
N ASP A 56 8.76 14.23 -13.45
CA ASP A 56 9.45 15.50 -13.16
C ASP A 56 10.80 15.55 -13.87
N LYS A 57 11.59 14.47 -13.83
CA LYS A 57 12.87 14.37 -14.58
C LYS A 57 12.69 14.39 -16.10
N LEU A 58 11.63 13.77 -16.63
CA LEU A 58 11.37 13.74 -18.07
C LEU A 58 10.92 15.10 -18.59
N VAL A 59 10.08 15.80 -17.83
CA VAL A 59 9.54 17.11 -18.19
C VAL A 59 10.61 18.20 -18.01
N SER A 60 11.36 18.19 -16.89
CA SER A 60 12.41 19.19 -16.63
C SER A 60 13.51 19.19 -17.69
N ASN A 61 13.81 18.02 -18.25
CA ASN A 61 14.82 17.84 -19.29
C ASN A 61 14.25 17.92 -20.71
N ASN A 62 12.97 18.28 -20.88
CA ASN A 62 12.27 18.35 -22.17
C ASN A 62 12.26 17.04 -22.98
N TYR A 63 12.37 15.89 -22.32
CA TYR A 63 12.36 14.57 -22.97
C TYR A 63 10.94 14.07 -23.28
N CYS A 64 9.94 14.61 -22.58
CA CYS A 64 8.54 14.29 -22.81
C CYS A 64 7.68 15.54 -22.53
N LYS A 65 6.66 15.76 -23.35
CA LYS A 65 5.63 16.76 -23.08
C LYS A 65 4.40 16.07 -22.51
N LEU A 66 4.23 16.11 -21.19
CA LEU A 66 2.93 15.91 -20.57
C LEU A 66 2.25 17.27 -20.42
N SER A 67 0.94 17.33 -20.64
CA SER A 67 0.19 18.54 -20.26
C SER A 67 0.12 18.63 -18.74
N ASP A 68 0.30 19.85 -18.20
CA ASP A 68 0.13 20.12 -16.76
C ASP A 68 -1.25 19.69 -16.27
N SER A 69 -2.26 19.74 -17.15
CA SER A 69 -3.61 19.26 -16.88
C SER A 69 -3.69 17.75 -16.65
N LEU A 70 -2.87 16.95 -17.33
CA LEU A 70 -2.80 15.50 -17.15
C LEU A 70 -2.09 15.16 -15.82
N LEU A 71 -0.99 15.86 -15.53
CA LEU A 71 -0.27 15.74 -14.26
C LEU A 71 -1.17 16.06 -13.06
N LEU A 72 -1.92 17.17 -13.12
CA LEU A 72 -2.89 17.53 -12.08
C LEU A 72 -3.99 16.48 -11.89
N LYS A 73 -4.50 15.90 -12.98
CA LYS A 73 -5.51 14.83 -12.90
C LYS A 73 -4.95 13.56 -12.28
N LEU A 74 -3.74 13.14 -12.67
CA LEU A 74 -3.04 11.99 -12.09
C LEU A 74 -2.82 12.17 -10.59
N ASN A 75 -2.41 13.36 -10.16
CA ASN A 75 -2.24 13.69 -8.74
C ASN A 75 -3.56 13.55 -7.96
N LYS A 76 -4.68 14.01 -8.55
CA LYS A 76 -6.02 13.87 -7.92
C LYS A 76 -6.44 12.41 -7.79
N VAL A 77 -6.24 11.61 -8.84
CA VAL A 77 -6.56 10.17 -8.81
C VAL A 77 -5.73 9.47 -7.74
N HIS A 78 -4.43 9.73 -7.68
CA HIS A 78 -3.57 9.16 -6.66
C HIS A 78 -4.01 9.53 -5.24
N PHE A 79 -4.32 10.82 -4.99
CA PHE A 79 -4.81 11.24 -3.68
C PHE A 79 -6.12 10.55 -3.30
N ALA A 80 -7.02 10.33 -4.26
CA ALA A 80 -8.26 9.59 -4.05
C ALA A 80 -7.98 8.11 -3.72
N GLU A 81 -7.05 7.46 -4.42
CA GLU A 81 -6.63 6.08 -4.14
C GLU A 81 -6.02 5.94 -2.75
N THR A 82 -5.09 6.81 -2.38
CA THR A 82 -4.49 6.82 -1.04
C THR A 82 -5.55 7.04 0.03
N LYS A 83 -6.51 7.95 -0.20
CA LYS A 83 -7.62 8.17 0.73
C LYS A 83 -8.51 6.92 0.88
N LEU A 84 -8.77 6.20 -0.22
CA LEU A 84 -9.54 4.95 -0.19
C LEU A 84 -8.80 3.83 0.54
N LEU A 85 -7.50 3.66 0.28
CA LEU A 85 -6.64 2.70 0.97
C LEU A 85 -6.57 3.00 2.47
N ASN A 86 -6.30 4.25 2.85
CA ASN A 86 -6.27 4.67 4.25
C ASN A 86 -7.62 4.44 4.93
N ARG A 87 -8.74 4.68 4.24
CA ARG A 87 -10.07 4.38 4.78
C ARG A 87 -10.25 2.88 5.06
N LYS A 88 -9.79 2.01 4.17
CA LYS A 88 -9.81 0.55 4.37
C LYS A 88 -8.99 0.16 5.61
N TYR A 89 -7.80 0.72 5.79
CA TYR A 89 -6.95 0.43 6.95
C TYR A 89 -7.51 0.96 8.26
N VAL A 90 -8.11 2.16 8.24
CA VAL A 90 -8.85 2.69 9.40
C VAL A 90 -10.02 1.79 9.79
N ILE A 91 -10.81 1.31 8.82
CA ILE A 91 -11.89 0.36 9.08
C ILE A 91 -11.34 -0.93 9.69
N MET A 92 -10.21 -1.45 9.17
CA MET A 92 -9.57 -2.65 9.70
C MET A 92 -9.08 -2.46 11.15
N MET A 93 -8.48 -1.30 11.46
CA MET A 93 -8.07 -0.95 12.83
C MET A 93 -9.28 -0.80 13.77
N CYS A 94 -10.38 -0.19 13.32
CA CYS A 94 -11.62 -0.10 14.09
C CYS A 94 -12.22 -1.49 14.38
N LEU A 95 -12.26 -2.37 13.37
CA LEU A 95 -12.73 -3.74 13.53
C LEU A 95 -11.85 -4.52 14.52
N ALA A 96 -10.53 -4.33 14.45
CA ALA A 96 -9.57 -4.94 15.36
C ALA A 96 -9.80 -4.52 16.81
N LEU A 97 -9.96 -3.21 17.07
CA LEU A 97 -10.29 -2.69 18.40
C LEU A 97 -11.62 -3.24 18.91
N PHE A 98 -12.63 -3.32 18.05
CA PHE A 98 -13.92 -3.90 18.39
C PHE A 98 -13.79 -5.37 18.84
N LEU A 99 -13.03 -6.19 18.10
CA LEU A 99 -12.80 -7.60 18.46
C LEU A 99 -12.06 -7.75 19.79
N ILE A 100 -11.05 -6.92 20.06
CA ILE A 100 -10.31 -6.92 21.32
C ILE A 100 -11.25 -6.58 22.49
N VAL A 101 -12.01 -5.48 22.39
CA VAL A 101 -12.95 -5.07 23.44
C VAL A 101 -14.02 -6.14 23.66
N LEU A 102 -14.60 -6.68 22.58
CA LEU A 102 -15.60 -7.74 22.67
C LEU A 102 -15.05 -8.99 23.36
N SER A 103 -13.81 -9.39 23.07
CA SER A 103 -13.17 -10.55 23.72
C SER A 103 -13.00 -10.35 25.24
N ILE A 104 -12.68 -9.13 25.69
CA ILE A 104 -12.56 -8.80 27.11
C ILE A 104 -13.93 -8.83 27.79
N ILE A 105 -14.96 -8.29 27.14
CA ILE A 105 -16.33 -8.30 27.68
C ILE A 105 -16.83 -9.75 27.82
N ILE A 106 -16.64 -10.58 26.79
CA ILE A 106 -17.03 -11.99 26.83
C ILE A 106 -16.26 -12.73 27.94
N TYR A 107 -14.97 -12.44 28.11
CA TYR A 107 -14.19 -13.00 29.21
C TYR A 107 -14.79 -12.65 30.58
N GLN A 108 -15.24 -11.41 30.79
CA GLN A 108 -15.83 -10.96 32.06
C GLN A 108 -17.23 -11.54 32.33
N ILE A 109 -18.03 -11.78 31.29
CA ILE A 109 -19.41 -12.27 31.43
C ILE A 109 -19.46 -13.80 31.60
N THR A 110 -18.43 -14.51 31.14
CA THR A 110 -18.40 -15.98 31.24
C THR A 110 -17.96 -16.40 32.64
N ASP A 111 -18.87 -17.02 33.38
CA ASP A 111 -18.58 -17.59 34.71
C ASP A 111 -17.59 -18.76 34.59
N GLU A 112 -16.51 -18.74 35.41
CA GLU A 112 -15.41 -19.73 35.37
C GLU A 112 -15.91 -21.16 35.57
N ASN A 113 -17.09 -21.34 36.18
CA ASN A 113 -17.66 -22.65 36.47
C ASN A 113 -18.47 -23.28 35.32
N ASN A 114 -18.77 -22.53 34.25
CA ASN A 114 -19.58 -22.98 33.11
C ASN A 114 -18.91 -22.74 31.75
N ALA A 115 -17.63 -22.34 31.73
CA ALA A 115 -16.91 -22.10 30.50
C ALA A 115 -16.54 -23.43 29.82
N ASP A 116 -17.24 -23.75 28.73
CA ASP A 116 -16.87 -24.87 27.87
C ASP A 116 -15.52 -24.58 27.20
N PHE A 117 -14.65 -25.59 27.06
CA PHE A 117 -13.27 -25.46 26.54
C PHE A 117 -13.23 -24.73 25.18
N LEU A 118 -14.24 -24.96 24.34
CA LEU A 118 -14.42 -24.28 23.06
C LEU A 118 -14.62 -22.76 23.22
N THR A 119 -15.35 -22.34 24.25
CA THR A 119 -15.62 -20.93 24.54
C THR A 119 -14.33 -20.22 24.93
N ASP A 120 -13.49 -20.83 25.76
CA ASP A 120 -12.21 -20.24 26.19
C ASP A 120 -11.21 -20.13 25.03
N ILE A 121 -11.10 -21.16 24.19
CA ILE A 121 -10.30 -21.08 22.97
C ILE A 121 -10.81 -19.96 22.05
N SER A 122 -12.13 -19.83 21.88
CA SER A 122 -12.69 -18.81 20.98
C SER A 122 -12.38 -17.38 21.44
N LYS A 123 -12.39 -17.11 22.75
CA LYS A 123 -12.03 -15.80 23.34
C LYS A 123 -10.58 -15.44 23.02
N ILE A 124 -9.67 -16.39 23.31
CA ILE A 124 -8.24 -16.23 23.07
C ILE A 124 -7.98 -15.99 21.59
N LEU A 125 -8.63 -16.77 20.71
CA LEU A 125 -8.46 -16.65 19.27
C LEU A 125 -9.00 -15.32 18.73
N MET A 126 -10.15 -14.84 19.22
CA MET A 126 -10.69 -13.51 18.88
C MET A 126 -9.76 -12.38 19.32
N PHE A 127 -9.19 -12.47 20.52
CA PHE A 127 -8.24 -11.48 21.02
C PHE A 127 -6.99 -11.42 20.13
N PHE A 128 -6.36 -12.57 19.86
CA PHE A 128 -5.18 -12.64 19.00
C PHE A 128 -5.47 -12.22 17.56
N LEU A 129 -6.63 -12.56 17.02
CA LEU A 129 -7.06 -12.10 15.69
C LEU A 129 -7.22 -10.58 15.68
N GLY A 130 -7.82 -10.00 16.72
CA GLY A 130 -7.94 -8.55 16.89
C GLY A 130 -6.57 -7.87 16.93
N VAL A 131 -5.65 -8.36 17.77
CA VAL A 131 -4.28 -7.82 17.84
C VAL A 131 -3.55 -7.94 16.51
N PHE A 132 -3.66 -9.08 15.81
CA PHE A 132 -3.06 -9.29 14.50
C PHE A 132 -3.58 -8.29 13.46
N LEU A 133 -4.90 -8.10 13.39
CA LEU A 133 -5.52 -7.12 12.48
C LEU A 133 -5.12 -5.68 12.83
N LEU A 134 -4.96 -5.35 14.11
CA LEU A 134 -4.51 -4.03 14.55
C LEU A 134 -3.09 -3.75 14.05
N VAL A 135 -2.15 -4.66 14.33
CA VAL A 135 -0.74 -4.52 13.92
C VAL A 135 -0.64 -4.39 12.40
N ARG A 136 -1.34 -5.24 11.65
CA ARG A 136 -1.35 -5.17 10.19
C ARG A 136 -1.97 -3.86 9.68
N GLY A 137 -3.00 -3.36 10.35
CA GLY A 137 -3.67 -2.10 9.98
C GLY A 137 -2.77 -0.89 10.15
N VAL A 138 -2.01 -0.86 11.25
CA VAL A 138 -1.02 0.18 11.51
C VAL A 138 0.12 0.12 10.49
N GLN A 139 0.68 -1.06 10.23
CA GLN A 139 1.77 -1.23 9.26
C GLN A 139 1.40 -0.81 7.84
N GLU A 140 0.17 -1.11 7.39
CA GLU A 140 -0.28 -0.75 6.05
C GLU A 140 -0.80 0.69 5.93
N TYR A 141 -1.15 1.36 7.04
CA TYR A 141 -1.56 2.78 7.05
C TYR A 141 -0.38 3.74 6.81
N GLU A 142 0.85 3.33 7.09
CA GLU A 142 2.08 4.14 6.94
C GLU A 142 2.73 4.05 5.54
N LEU A 143 2.14 3.29 4.61
CA LEU A 143 2.65 3.03 3.24
C LEU A 143 1.96 3.85 2.14
#